data_AF-A0A955QA32-F1
#
_entry.id   AF-A0A955QA32-F1
#
_cell.length_a   1.000
_cell.length_b   1.000
_cell.length_c   1.000
_cell.angle_alpha   90.00
_cell.angle_beta   90.00
_cell.angle_gamma   90.00
#
_symmetry.space_group_name_H-M   'P 1'
#
loop_
_entity.id
_entity.type
_entity.pdbx_description
1 polymer ?
#
loop_
_entity_poly.entity_id
_entity_poly.type
_entity_poly.pdbx_seq_one_letter_code
_entity_poly.pdbx_strand_id
1 'polypeptide(L)'
;MTNEEKEQFIRPWIDPEERITVHFLDVTNLNAEVTGCTQQLVDLSIETHVPHMKQQLSIPLSQVEVAEDCSHYTRDPERPLQTSRLMLTIHEKRPAIIY
;
A
#
# COMPACT_ATOMS: atom_id res chain seq x y z
N MET A 1 5.74 -13.00 -9.07
CA MET A 1 4.26 -12.93 -9.11
C MET A 1 3.82 -12.26 -10.39
N THR A 2 2.87 -12.84 -11.09
CA THR A 2 2.15 -12.19 -12.19
C THR A 2 1.24 -11.08 -11.64
N ASN A 3 0.76 -10.18 -12.50
CA ASN A 3 -0.12 -9.09 -12.07
C ASN A 3 -1.44 -9.61 -11.46
N GLU A 4 -1.97 -10.72 -11.98
CA GLU A 4 -3.19 -11.36 -11.46
C GLU A 4 -2.98 -11.92 -10.05
N GLU A 5 -1.83 -12.55 -9.79
CA GLU A 5 -1.48 -12.99 -8.44
C GLU A 5 -1.37 -11.79 -7.50
N LYS A 6 -0.68 -10.71 -7.91
CA LYS A 6 -0.56 -9.50 -7.09
C LYS A 6 -1.92 -8.89 -6.77
N GLU A 7 -2.82 -8.80 -7.75
CA GLU A 7 -4.19 -8.32 -7.52
C GLU A 7 -4.90 -9.17 -6.47
N GLN A 8 -4.86 -10.51 -6.61
CA GLN A 8 -5.52 -11.42 -5.67
C GLN A 8 -4.99 -11.27 -4.23
N PHE A 9 -3.70 -10.97 -4.08
CA PHE A 9 -3.08 -10.67 -2.77
C PHE A 9 -3.45 -9.30 -2.22
N ILE A 10 -3.58 -8.27 -3.06
CA ILE A 10 -3.88 -6.88 -2.65
C ILE A 10 -5.38 -6.70 -2.37
N ARG A 11 -6.25 -7.39 -3.11
CA ARG A 11 -7.71 -7.27 -3.03
C ARG A 11 -8.32 -7.39 -1.62
N PRO A 12 -7.89 -8.32 -0.74
CA PRO A 12 -8.41 -8.37 0.63
C PRO A 12 -8.05 -7.15 1.49
N TRP A 13 -7.02 -6.38 1.10
CA TRP A 13 -6.56 -5.17 1.79
C TRP A 13 -7.22 -3.88 1.29
N ILE A 14 -8.18 -3.98 0.36
CA ILE A 14 -9.00 -2.84 -0.09
C ILE A 14 -9.97 -2.48 1.02
N ASP A 15 -9.43 -1.87 2.07
CA ASP A 15 -10.14 -1.49 3.28
C ASP A 15 -9.57 -0.16 3.78
N PRO A 16 -10.39 0.89 3.97
CA PRO A 16 -9.93 2.17 4.49
C PRO A 16 -9.46 2.10 5.95
N GLU A 17 -9.81 1.06 6.70
CA GLU A 17 -9.37 0.87 8.08
C GLU A 17 -8.05 0.08 8.18
N GLU A 18 -7.76 -0.76 7.19
CA GLU A 18 -6.49 -1.48 7.12
C GLU A 18 -5.36 -0.57 6.63
N ARG A 19 -4.23 -0.62 7.35
CA ARG A 19 -3.02 0.12 7.01
C ARG A 19 -1.98 -0.84 6.47
N ILE A 20 -1.41 -0.49 5.33
CA ILE A 20 -0.34 -1.23 4.66
C ILE A 20 0.98 -0.46 4.77
N THR A 21 2.09 -1.19 4.65
CA THR A 21 3.41 -0.57 4.54
C THR A 21 3.72 -0.32 3.08
N VAL A 22 4.23 0.88 2.75
CA VAL A 22 4.70 1.21 1.41
C VAL A 22 6.14 1.67 1.46
N HIS A 23 6.97 1.04 0.65
CA HIS A 23 8.37 1.40 0.42
C HIS A 23 8.51 1.96 -0.98
N PHE A 24 8.98 3.19 -1.10
CA PHE A 24 9.50 3.77 -2.33
C PHE A 24 11.01 3.61 -2.40
N LEU A 25 11.57 3.88 -3.57
CA LEU A 25 13.01 3.84 -3.79
C LEU A 25 13.79 4.83 -2.91
N ASP A 26 13.18 5.97 -2.58
CA ASP A 26 13.75 7.06 -1.79
C ASP A 26 13.23 7.13 -0.34
N VAL A 27 12.06 6.55 -0.05
CA VAL A 27 11.42 6.63 1.28
C VAL A 27 10.83 5.29 1.66
N THR A 28 11.17 4.77 2.83
CA THR A 28 10.66 3.51 3.37
C THR A 28 9.70 3.73 4.55
N ASN A 29 9.03 2.65 4.95
CA ASN A 29 8.08 2.57 6.05
C ASN A 29 6.96 3.63 6.04
N LEU A 30 6.36 3.89 4.87
CA LEU A 30 5.20 4.76 4.78
C LEU A 30 3.92 3.99 5.08
N ASN A 31 3.01 4.61 5.83
CA ASN A 31 1.67 4.09 5.99
C ASN A 31 0.81 4.51 4.78
N ALA A 32 0.10 3.54 4.23
CA ALA A 32 -0.88 3.78 3.19
C ALA A 32 -2.14 2.92 3.39
N GLU A 33 -3.15 3.23 2.61
CA GLU A 33 -4.41 2.51 2.48
C GLU A 33 -4.56 2.07 1.03
N VAL A 34 -5.02 0.85 0.78
CA VAL A 34 -5.41 0.45 -0.57
C VAL A 34 -6.83 0.93 -0.81
N THR A 35 -6.99 1.85 -1.75
CA THR A 35 -8.31 2.39 -2.13
C THR A 35 -8.93 1.65 -3.32
N GLY A 36 -8.10 1.00 -4.12
CA GLY A 36 -8.53 0.23 -5.28
C GLY A 36 -7.38 -0.62 -5.82
N CYS A 37 -7.72 -1.73 -6.47
CA CYS A 37 -6.75 -2.53 -7.20
C CYS A 37 -7.42 -3.07 -8.46
N THR A 38 -6.75 -2.88 -9.59
CA THR A 38 -7.11 -3.44 -10.89
C THR A 38 -5.99 -4.40 -11.34
N GLN A 39 -6.20 -5.14 -12.43
CA GLN A 39 -5.19 -6.04 -13.00
C GLN A 39 -3.90 -5.34 -13.47
N GLN A 40 -3.89 -4.02 -13.54
CA GLN A 40 -2.76 -3.25 -14.07
C GLN A 40 -2.27 -2.18 -13.09
N LEU A 41 -3.17 -1.59 -12.30
CA LEU A 41 -2.88 -0.46 -11.43
C LEU A 41 -3.38 -0.75 -10.01
N VAL A 42 -2.63 -0.29 -9.00
CA VAL A 42 -3.07 -0.23 -7.62
C VAL A 42 -3.24 1.23 -7.21
N ASP A 43 -4.39 1.55 -6.64
CA ASP A 43 -4.75 2.87 -6.14
C ASP A 43 -4.51 2.91 -4.63
N LEU A 44 -3.56 3.74 -4.21
CA LEU A 44 -3.07 3.86 -2.85
C LEU A 44 -3.34 5.27 -2.32
N SER A 45 -3.71 5.36 -1.05
CA SER A 45 -3.81 6.61 -0.31
C SER A 45 -2.71 6.64 0.75
N ILE A 46 -1.68 7.47 0.54
CA ILE A 46 -0.47 7.49 1.36
C ILE A 46 -0.48 8.71 2.29
N GLU A 47 -0.14 8.51 3.55
CA GLU A 47 0.03 9.62 4.48
C GLU A 47 1.25 10.49 4.08
N THR A 48 1.04 11.81 4.05
CA THR A 48 2.11 12.76 3.75
C THR A 48 2.76 13.28 5.03
N HIS A 49 3.88 13.99 4.88
CA HIS A 49 4.52 14.71 5.99
C HIS A 49 3.65 15.89 6.49
N VAL A 50 2.64 16.30 5.70
CA VAL A 50 1.68 17.32 6.10
C VAL A 50 0.58 16.65 6.92
N PRO A 51 0.34 17.09 8.17
CA PRO A 51 -0.70 16.52 9.02
C PRO A 51 -2.06 16.55 8.32
N HIS A 52 -2.82 15.46 8.46
CA HIS A 52 -4.17 15.31 7.90
C HIS A 52 -4.27 15.31 6.37
N MET A 53 -3.15 15.34 5.65
CA MET A 53 -3.15 15.33 4.19
C MET A 53 -2.71 13.96 3.68
N LYS A 54 -3.58 13.34 2.89
CA LYS A 54 -3.35 12.08 2.20
C LYS A 54 -3.12 12.32 0.72
N GLN A 55 -2.18 11.60 0.13
CA GLN A 55 -1.87 11.66 -1.29
C GLN A 55 -2.39 10.40 -1.97
N GLN A 56 -3.30 10.55 -2.93
CA GLN A 56 -3.78 9.44 -3.74
C GLN A 56 -2.82 9.20 -4.91
N LEU A 57 -2.44 7.95 -5.11
CA LEU A 57 -1.49 7.51 -6.13
C LEU A 57 -2.00 6.25 -6.81
N SER A 58 -1.98 6.27 -8.14
CA SER A 58 -2.24 5.08 -8.95
C SER A 58 -0.91 4.60 -9.51
N ILE A 59 -0.48 3.39 -9.13
CA ILE A 59 0.85 2.86 -9.46
C ILE A 59 0.67 1.56 -10.24
N PRO A 60 1.40 1.34 -11.34
CA PRO A 60 1.29 0.11 -12.10
C PRO A 60 1.88 -1.09 -11.34
N LEU A 61 1.13 -2.19 -11.28
CA LEU A 61 1.54 -3.45 -10.65
C LEU A 61 2.83 -4.03 -11.23
N SER A 62 3.20 -3.64 -12.46
CA SER A 62 4.47 -3.97 -13.08
C SER A 62 5.68 -3.40 -12.32
N GLN A 63 5.53 -2.28 -11.62
CA GLN A 63 6.58 -1.61 -10.84
C GLN A 63 6.44 -1.83 -9.33
N VAL A 64 5.42 -2.56 -8.90
CA VAL A 64 5.14 -2.86 -7.49
C VAL A 64 5.52 -4.31 -7.19
N GLU A 65 6.34 -4.53 -6.18
CA GLU A 65 6.56 -5.83 -5.56
C GLU A 65 5.69 -5.95 -4.32
N VAL A 66 5.00 -7.09 -4.21
CA VAL A 66 4.19 -7.42 -3.05
C VAL A 66 5.05 -8.23 -2.08
N ALA A 67 5.12 -7.78 -0.84
CA ALA A 67 5.80 -8.42 0.25
C ALA A 67 4.89 -8.42 1.50
N GLU A 68 5.32 -9.10 2.54
CA GLU A 68 4.64 -9.13 3.83
C GLU A 68 5.49 -8.44 4.88
N ASP A 69 4.91 -7.50 5.62
CA ASP A 69 5.53 -6.84 6.75
C ASP A 69 5.14 -7.54 8.05
N CYS A 70 5.98 -8.44 8.52
CA CYS A 70 5.80 -9.11 9.81
C CYS A 70 6.12 -8.22 11.03
N SER A 71 6.59 -6.98 10.80
CA SER A 71 6.99 -6.07 11.88
C SER A 71 5.82 -5.29 12.48
N HIS A 72 4.66 -5.30 11.81
CA HIS A 72 3.49 -4.52 12.19
C HIS A 72 2.24 -5.39 12.10
N TYR A 73 1.31 -5.17 13.02
CA TYR A 73 0.02 -5.84 13.07
C TYR A 73 -1.06 -5.03 12.34
N THR A 74 -2.07 -5.71 11.82
CA THR A 74 -3.29 -5.07 11.31
C THR A 74 -4.14 -4.58 12.49
N ARG A 75 -4.59 -3.32 12.45
CA ARG A 75 -5.35 -2.68 13.54
C ARG A 75 -6.87 -2.87 13.42
N ASP A 76 -7.33 -3.64 12.45
CA ASP A 76 -8.75 -3.85 12.20
C ASP A 76 -9.40 -4.58 13.41
N PRO A 77 -10.38 -3.97 14.10
CA PRO A 77 -11.06 -4.56 15.25
C PRO A 77 -12.15 -5.57 14.86
N GLU A 78 -12.60 -5.58 13.59
CA GLU A 78 -13.60 -6.51 13.07
C GLU A 78 -12.96 -7.78 12.48
N ARG A 79 -11.67 -7.71 12.09
CA ARG A 79 -10.89 -8.86 11.62
C ARG A 79 -10.00 -9.45 12.72
N PRO A 80 -9.73 -10.76 12.69
CA PRO A 80 -8.75 -11.36 13.60
C PRO A 80 -7.39 -10.69 13.42
N LEU A 81 -6.73 -10.38 14.54
CA LEU A 81 -5.45 -9.66 14.57
C LEU A 81 -4.40 -10.42 13.75
N GLN A 82 -4.02 -9.86 12.59
CA GLN A 82 -2.97 -10.43 11.75
C GLN A 82 -1.62 -9.94 12.22
N THR A 83 -0.67 -10.86 12.38
CA THR A 83 0.72 -10.59 12.80
C THR A 83 1.59 -10.00 11.68
N SER A 84 1.02 -9.86 10.49
CA SER A 84 1.67 -9.31 9.31
C SER A 84 0.70 -8.40 8.57
N ARG A 85 1.22 -7.30 8.00
CA ARG A 85 0.49 -6.42 7.08
C ARG A 85 1.03 -6.49 5.67
N LEU A 86 0.21 -6.14 4.67
CA LEU A 86 0.68 -6.02 3.28
C LEU A 86 1.80 -4.99 3.20
N MET A 87 2.90 -5.35 2.54
CA MET A 87 3.98 -4.44 2.17
C MET A 87 4.03 -4.30 0.66
N LEU A 88 4.03 -3.08 0.16
CA LEU A 88 4.24 -2.78 -1.26
C LEU A 88 5.58 -2.07 -1.43
N THR A 89 6.49 -2.69 -2.17
CA THR A 89 7.77 -2.09 -2.55
C THR A 89 7.66 -1.58 -3.98
N ILE A 90 7.77 -0.27 -4.16
CA ILE A 90 7.60 0.44 -5.42
C ILE A 90 8.99 0.83 -5.93
N HIS A 91 9.32 0.40 -7.15
CA HIS A 91 10.59 0.71 -7.81
C HIS A 91 10.67 2.11 -8.43
N GLU A 92 9.81 3.01 -7.98
CA GLU A 92 9.77 4.40 -8.40
C GLU A 92 10.07 5.32 -7.22
N LYS A 93 10.47 6.55 -7.56
CA LYS A 93 10.61 7.60 -6.55
C LYS A 93 9.23 8.09 -6.14
N ARG A 94 9.09 8.47 -4.87
CA ARG A 94 7.86 9.08 -4.35
C ARG A 94 7.55 10.32 -5.19
N PRO A 95 6.37 10.40 -5.82
CA PRO A 95 5.98 11.58 -6.58
C PRO A 95 5.87 12.79 -5.66
N ALA A 96 6.38 13.93 -6.15
CA ALA A 96 6.37 15.19 -5.41
C ALA A 96 4.93 15.60 -5.06
N ILE A 97 4.73 16.06 -3.83
CA ILE A 97 3.45 16.62 -3.39
C ILE A 97 3.31 17.99 -4.04
N ILE A 98 2.40 18.11 -5.01
CA ILE A 98 2.06 19.37 -5.69
C ILE A 98 0.85 19.97 -4.96
N TYR A 99 1.01 21.19 -4.43
CA TYR A 99 0.00 21.94 -3.69
C TYR A 99 -0.80 22.88 -4.61
#